data_AF-M1D822-F1
#
_entry.id   AF-M1D822-F1
#
_cell.length_a   1.000
_cell.length_b   1.000
_cell.length_c   1.000
_cell.angle_alpha   90.00
_cell.angle_beta   90.00
_cell.angle_gamma   90.00
#
_symmetry.space_group_name_H-M   'P 1'
#
loop_
_entity.id
_entity.type
_entity.pdbx_description
1 polymer ?
#
loop_
_entity_poly.entity_id
_entity_poly.type
_entity_poly.pdbx_seq_one_letter_code
_entity_poly.pdbx_strand_id
1 'polypeptide(L)'
;MECTSSMTRMDYLLAVCEVFMLKSMYGGLMNQQHHHHQEEKPILDFVVSRRKRSMSKTRPRKVTEKFICNNNGCEKSIIKKAVENRVILENRELDIEFKNLIKCNGGSLESVKLVIEKTLFKTDVKPEEGRFSIPQKQMSNSFLEPEEDAHLSTRNEGKMCEMKVMLIEPSRRISEINLRKWFMNKDNGKVSLSYVLVTYWNEVVRRNNLECDTKVQLWAFRKGVDLCFALVKLQH
;
A
#
# COMPACT_ATOMS: atom_id res chain seq x y z
N MET A 1 25.71 38.04 13.61
CA MET A 1 26.52 36.97 12.99
C MET A 1 26.72 35.96 14.11
N GLU A 2 26.12 34.77 14.04
CA GLU A 2 26.62 33.66 13.22
C GLU A 2 25.50 32.88 12.50
N CYS A 3 25.79 32.47 11.27
CA CYS A 3 25.05 31.49 10.49
C CYS A 3 25.78 30.15 10.56
N THR A 4 25.10 29.06 10.93
CA THR A 4 25.23 27.66 10.44
C THR A 4 24.06 26.87 11.08
N SER A 5 23.43 25.81 10.57
CA SER A 5 23.43 25.05 9.32
C SER A 5 22.06 24.33 9.26
N SER A 6 21.67 23.86 8.09
CA SER A 6 20.33 23.36 7.70
C SER A 6 19.67 22.34 8.64
N MET A 7 18.42 22.60 9.07
CA MET A 7 17.50 21.54 9.50
C MET A 7 17.07 20.70 8.29
N THR A 8 17.25 19.39 8.39
CA THR A 8 16.75 18.45 7.39
C THR A 8 15.26 18.18 7.64
N ARG A 9 14.55 17.73 6.60
CA ARG A 9 13.13 17.37 6.66
C ARG A 9 12.82 16.29 7.71
N MET A 10 13.82 15.54 8.16
CA MET A 10 13.70 14.54 9.23
C MET A 10 13.70 15.16 10.64
N ASP A 11 14.38 16.31 10.83
CA ASP A 11 14.40 17.01 12.12
C ASP A 11 13.02 17.61 12.44
N TYR A 12 12.27 18.03 11.41
CA TYR A 12 10.88 18.45 11.53
C TYR A 12 9.93 17.28 11.88
N LEU A 13 10.24 16.07 11.42
CA LEU A 13 9.43 14.88 11.69
C LEU A 13 9.69 14.32 13.09
N LEU A 14 10.91 14.45 13.63
CA LEU A 14 11.22 14.13 15.02
C LEU A 14 10.51 15.09 15.99
N ALA A 15 10.58 16.41 15.73
CA ALA A 15 9.94 17.44 16.55
C ALA A 15 8.40 17.29 16.58
N VAL A 16 7.78 16.87 15.47
CA VAL A 16 6.33 16.63 15.41
C VAL A 16 5.95 15.29 16.08
N CYS A 17 6.82 14.29 16.07
CA CYS A 17 6.63 13.03 16.79
C CYS A 17 6.69 13.21 18.31
N GLU A 18 7.59 14.04 18.84
CA GLU A 18 7.69 14.28 20.29
C GLU A 18 6.45 14.98 20.86
N VAL A 19 5.89 15.95 20.11
CA VAL A 19 4.63 16.63 20.49
C VAL A 19 3.42 15.67 20.44
N PHE A 20 3.45 14.67 19.55
CA PHE A 20 2.39 13.66 19.43
C PHE A 20 2.45 12.61 20.55
N MET A 21 3.65 12.21 20.96
CA MET A 21 3.85 11.28 22.10
C MET A 21 3.42 11.90 23.43
N LEU A 22 3.69 13.21 23.64
CA LEU A 22 3.22 13.94 24.82
C LEU A 22 1.68 14.06 24.88
N LYS A 23 1.00 14.22 23.74
CA LYS A 23 -0.47 14.21 23.69
C LYS A 23 -1.08 12.85 24.02
N SER A 24 -0.39 11.75 23.70
CA SER A 24 -0.85 10.40 24.03
C SER A 24 -0.66 10.05 25.52
N MET A 25 0.32 10.65 26.20
CA MET A 25 0.57 10.41 27.63
C MET A 25 -0.36 11.23 28.55
N TYR A 26 -0.74 12.45 28.14
CA TYR A 26 -1.57 13.36 28.96
C TYR A 26 -3.04 13.45 28.52
N GLY A 27 -3.44 12.87 27.38
CA GLY A 27 -4.82 12.92 26.87
C GLY A 27 -5.83 11.96 27.50
N GLY A 28 -5.45 11.23 28.56
CA GLY A 28 -6.27 10.21 29.22
C GLY A 28 -7.28 10.72 30.25
N LEU A 29 -7.37 12.03 30.50
CA LEU A 29 -8.30 12.61 31.46
C LEU A 29 -9.03 13.79 30.83
N MET A 30 -10.36 13.80 30.97
CA MET A 30 -11.33 14.81 30.53
C MET A 30 -11.96 14.56 29.17
N ASN A 31 -13.01 13.73 29.17
CA ASN A 31 -14.19 13.97 28.35
C ASN A 31 -15.44 13.57 29.15
N GLN A 32 -16.11 14.57 29.73
CA GLN A 32 -17.56 14.52 29.97
C GLN A 32 -18.11 15.95 30.09
N GLN A 33 -18.97 16.29 29.13
CA GLN A 33 -20.19 17.12 29.20
C GLN A 33 -20.28 18.22 28.13
N HIS A 34 -21.22 17.99 27.20
CA HIS A 34 -21.83 18.99 26.33
C HIS A 34 -22.72 19.94 27.14
N HIS A 35 -22.76 21.23 26.77
CA HIS A 35 -24.02 21.98 26.61
C HIS A 35 -23.84 23.29 25.80
N HIS A 36 -24.92 23.67 25.12
CA HIS A 36 -25.19 24.83 24.24
C HIS A 36 -24.82 26.22 24.80
N HIS A 37 -24.40 27.16 23.92
CA HIS A 37 -24.94 28.53 23.84
C HIS A 37 -24.60 29.25 22.53
N GLN A 38 -25.57 30.01 22.00
CA GLN A 38 -25.47 30.95 20.86
C GLN A 38 -24.96 32.31 21.35
N GLU A 39 -24.29 33.08 20.49
CA GLU A 39 -24.29 34.56 20.52
C GLU A 39 -23.86 35.17 19.17
N GLU A 40 -24.49 36.29 18.79
CA GLU A 40 -24.37 36.99 17.49
C GLU A 40 -23.37 38.18 17.48
N LYS A 41 -22.65 38.34 16.34
CA LYS A 41 -22.23 39.59 15.61
C LYS A 41 -21.17 40.53 16.25
N PRO A 42 -20.45 41.42 15.50
CA PRO A 42 -20.80 42.04 14.20
C PRO A 42 -19.69 42.20 13.14
N ILE A 43 -20.15 42.79 12.02
CA ILE A 43 -19.55 43.16 10.74
C ILE A 43 -18.57 44.34 10.88
N LEU A 44 -17.47 44.34 10.10
CA LEU A 44 -16.83 45.56 9.61
C LEU A 44 -16.25 45.35 8.19
N ASP A 45 -16.84 46.05 7.22
CA ASP A 45 -16.37 46.18 5.84
C ASP A 45 -15.14 47.10 5.75
N PHE A 46 -14.13 46.75 4.95
CA PHE A 46 -13.44 47.73 4.09
C PHE A 46 -12.62 47.10 2.95
N VAL A 47 -13.16 47.24 1.73
CA VAL A 47 -12.54 47.61 0.43
C VAL A 47 -11.24 46.95 -0.07
N VAL A 48 -11.39 46.33 -1.25
CA VAL A 48 -10.40 45.75 -2.16
C VAL A 48 -9.41 46.79 -2.73
N SER A 49 -8.15 46.39 -2.92
CA SER A 49 -7.41 46.81 -4.13
C SER A 49 -6.54 45.69 -4.72
N ARG A 50 -6.85 45.36 -5.97
CA ARG A 50 -6.15 44.40 -6.86
C ARG A 50 -4.86 45.02 -7.40
N ARG A 51 -3.79 44.21 -7.55
CA ARG A 51 -2.84 44.29 -8.68
C ARG A 51 -2.03 42.98 -8.78
N LYS A 52 -2.47 42.05 -9.65
CA LYS A 52 -1.95 41.70 -11.00
C LYS A 52 -0.83 40.62 -10.99
N ARG A 53 -1.27 39.37 -11.17
CA ARG A 53 -0.49 38.27 -11.76
C ARG A 53 -0.28 38.55 -13.26
N SER A 54 0.92 38.33 -13.78
CA SER A 54 1.17 38.23 -15.23
C SER A 54 0.97 36.78 -15.70
N MET A 55 0.42 36.61 -16.91
CA MET A 55 0.01 35.36 -17.54
C MET A 55 0.68 35.21 -18.91
N SER A 56 1.00 33.97 -19.33
CA SER A 56 1.10 33.56 -20.73
C SER A 56 1.43 32.05 -20.80
N LYS A 57 0.83 31.15 -21.59
CA LYS A 57 -0.27 31.13 -22.57
C LYS A 57 -0.55 29.64 -22.91
N THR A 58 -1.79 29.13 -22.79
CA THR A 58 -2.38 28.14 -23.75
C THR A 58 -3.91 28.20 -23.72
N ARG A 59 -4.53 27.99 -24.90
CA ARG A 59 -5.91 28.32 -25.31
C ARG A 59 -7.02 27.51 -24.60
N PRO A 60 -8.26 28.06 -24.46
CA PRO A 60 -9.39 27.35 -23.87
C PRO A 60 -10.11 26.46 -24.88
N ARG A 61 -10.41 25.21 -24.51
CA ARG A 61 -11.36 24.36 -25.24
C ARG A 61 -12.74 24.56 -24.62
N LYS A 62 -13.68 25.11 -25.39
CA LYS A 62 -15.10 25.18 -25.03
C LYS A 62 -15.61 23.75 -24.79
N VAL A 63 -16.27 23.50 -23.66
CA VAL A 63 -17.19 22.38 -23.52
C VAL A 63 -18.53 22.97 -23.11
N THR A 64 -19.47 22.86 -24.03
CA THR A 64 -20.89 23.14 -23.89
C THR A 64 -21.52 22.20 -22.88
N GLU A 65 -22.55 22.70 -22.22
CA GLU A 65 -23.38 22.07 -21.20
C GLU A 65 -23.97 20.69 -21.56
N LYS A 66 -24.34 20.01 -20.46
CA LYS A 66 -25.22 18.83 -20.32
C LYS A 66 -24.65 17.46 -20.72
N PHE A 67 -24.10 16.79 -19.70
CA PHE A 67 -24.40 15.38 -19.48
C PHE A 67 -25.02 15.22 -18.10
N ILE A 68 -26.35 15.11 -18.08
CA ILE A 68 -27.08 14.50 -16.97
C ILE A 68 -26.74 13.01 -17.05
N CYS A 69 -25.87 12.52 -16.18
CA CYS A 69 -25.65 11.09 -16.04
C CYS A 69 -26.71 10.54 -15.07
N ASN A 70 -27.76 9.91 -15.61
CA ASN A 70 -28.69 9.12 -14.81
C ASN A 70 -27.92 7.98 -14.12
N ASN A 71 -27.86 8.02 -12.79
CA ASN A 71 -27.04 7.14 -11.94
C ASN A 71 -27.50 5.67 -11.86
N ASN A 72 -28.54 5.26 -12.60
CA ASN A 72 -29.18 3.96 -12.34
C ASN A 72 -28.64 2.80 -13.21
N GLY A 73 -27.71 3.09 -14.14
CA GLY A 73 -27.06 2.09 -15.00
C GLY A 73 -25.56 1.88 -14.76
N CYS A 74 -24.87 2.86 -14.16
CA CYS A 74 -23.43 2.84 -13.94
C CYS A 74 -23.04 1.81 -12.86
N GLU A 75 -23.81 1.77 -11.76
CA GLU A 75 -23.53 0.90 -10.62
C GLU A 75 -23.66 -0.59 -10.97
N LYS A 76 -24.69 -0.98 -11.74
CA LYS A 76 -24.87 -2.35 -12.24
C LYS A 76 -23.70 -2.80 -13.13
N SER A 77 -23.13 -1.90 -13.93
CA SER A 77 -21.97 -2.21 -14.79
C SER A 77 -20.67 -2.36 -13.99
N ILE A 78 -20.49 -1.58 -12.92
CA ILE A 78 -19.34 -1.67 -12.01
C ILE A 78 -19.43 -2.95 -11.19
N ILE A 79 -20.61 -3.29 -10.67
CA ILE A 79 -20.86 -4.54 -9.94
C ILE A 79 -20.64 -5.73 -10.87
N LYS A 80 -21.20 -5.72 -12.09
CA LYS A 80 -20.97 -6.78 -13.08
C LYS A 80 -19.47 -6.95 -13.35
N LYS A 81 -18.74 -5.86 -13.61
CA LYS A 81 -17.29 -5.90 -13.88
C LYS A 81 -16.47 -6.34 -12.65
N ALA A 82 -16.89 -5.98 -11.44
CA ALA A 82 -16.26 -6.43 -10.19
C ALA A 82 -16.54 -7.92 -9.90
N VAL A 83 -17.76 -8.39 -10.19
CA VAL A 83 -18.15 -9.79 -10.08
C VAL A 83 -17.44 -10.63 -11.14
N GLU A 84 -17.39 -10.18 -12.38
CA GLU A 84 -16.70 -10.84 -13.49
C GLU A 84 -15.19 -10.88 -13.24
N ASN A 85 -14.60 -9.79 -12.73
CA ASN A 85 -13.21 -9.81 -12.25
C ASN A 85 -13.00 -10.76 -11.06
N ARG A 86 -13.95 -10.88 -10.13
CA ARG A 86 -13.89 -11.84 -9.00
C ARG A 86 -13.97 -13.29 -9.50
N VAL A 87 -14.88 -13.60 -10.42
CA VAL A 87 -15.02 -14.92 -11.03
C VAL A 87 -13.79 -15.29 -11.87
N ILE A 88 -13.18 -14.33 -12.57
CA ILE A 88 -11.90 -14.55 -13.27
C ILE A 88 -10.74 -14.76 -12.28
N LEU A 89 -10.75 -14.06 -11.13
CA LEU A 89 -9.76 -14.24 -10.06
C LEU A 89 -9.86 -15.62 -9.38
N GLU A 90 -11.08 -16.16 -9.24
CA GLU A 90 -11.34 -17.46 -8.64
C GLU A 90 -10.85 -18.65 -9.50
N ASN A 91 -10.80 -18.49 -10.84
CA ASN A 91 -10.36 -19.55 -11.76
C ASN A 91 -8.87 -19.48 -12.16
N ARG A 92 -8.05 -18.70 -11.46
CA ARG A 92 -6.61 -18.67 -11.73
C ARG A 92 -5.97 -19.86 -11.06
N GLU A 93 -5.36 -20.73 -11.85
CA GLU A 93 -4.56 -21.83 -11.31
C GLU A 93 -3.08 -21.50 -11.34
N LEU A 94 -2.38 -21.92 -10.29
CA LEU A 94 -0.93 -21.92 -10.27
C LEU A 94 -0.40 -22.95 -11.29
N ASP A 95 0.63 -22.55 -12.04
CA ASP A 95 1.30 -23.39 -13.03
C ASP A 95 1.79 -24.72 -12.42
N ILE A 96 1.70 -25.80 -13.19
CA ILE A 96 2.08 -27.16 -12.79
C ILE A 96 3.53 -27.23 -12.34
N GLU A 97 4.42 -26.46 -12.98
CA GLU A 97 5.83 -26.42 -12.60
C GLU A 97 6.01 -25.81 -11.21
N PHE A 98 5.31 -24.72 -10.90
CA PHE A 98 5.32 -24.13 -9.57
C PHE A 98 4.67 -25.02 -8.53
N LYS A 99 3.57 -25.72 -8.86
CA LYS A 99 2.96 -26.75 -8.00
C LYS A 99 3.99 -27.85 -7.68
N ASN A 100 4.76 -28.30 -8.67
CA ASN A 100 5.81 -29.30 -8.47
C ASN A 100 6.94 -28.77 -7.59
N LEU A 101 7.42 -27.54 -7.81
CA LEU A 101 8.45 -26.91 -6.98
C LEU A 101 8.00 -26.77 -5.52
N ILE A 102 6.75 -26.37 -5.28
CA ILE A 102 6.19 -26.28 -3.92
C ILE A 102 6.24 -27.65 -3.24
N LYS A 103 5.75 -28.71 -3.90
CA LYS A 103 5.80 -30.08 -3.39
C LYS A 103 7.24 -30.55 -3.09
N CYS A 104 8.16 -30.36 -4.04
CA CYS A 104 9.56 -30.75 -3.88
C CYS A 104 10.25 -30.04 -2.71
N ASN A 105 9.79 -28.84 -2.33
CA ASN A 105 10.31 -28.09 -1.20
C ASN A 105 9.59 -28.36 0.13
N GLY A 106 8.65 -29.33 0.15
CA GLY A 106 7.87 -29.72 1.32
C GLY A 106 6.66 -28.82 1.60
N GLY A 107 6.26 -27.98 0.63
CA GLY A 107 5.08 -27.14 0.74
C GLY A 107 3.77 -27.89 0.44
N SER A 108 2.69 -27.47 1.09
CA SER A 108 1.34 -28.03 0.89
C SER A 108 0.61 -27.33 -0.26
N LEU A 109 0.15 -28.09 -1.25
CA LEU A 109 -0.67 -27.56 -2.35
C LEU A 109 -2.06 -27.10 -1.91
N GLU A 110 -2.60 -27.70 -0.84
CA GLU A 110 -3.93 -27.34 -0.31
C GLU A 110 -3.93 -25.93 0.30
N SER A 111 -2.77 -25.46 0.76
CA SER A 111 -2.59 -24.14 1.35
C SER A 111 -2.30 -23.03 0.33
N VAL A 112 -2.17 -23.37 -0.96
CA VAL A 112 -1.80 -22.44 -2.00
C VAL A 112 -2.94 -21.45 -2.24
N LYS A 113 -2.63 -20.16 -2.10
CA LYS A 113 -3.59 -19.06 -2.30
C LYS A 113 -2.96 -17.91 -3.05
N LEU A 114 -3.69 -17.39 -4.05
CA LEU A 114 -3.29 -16.17 -4.75
C LEU A 114 -3.39 -15.00 -3.78
N VAL A 115 -2.28 -14.31 -3.53
CA VAL A 115 -2.24 -13.12 -2.68
C VAL A 115 -2.62 -11.89 -3.47
N ILE A 116 -1.95 -11.67 -4.60
CA ILE A 116 -2.18 -10.53 -5.47
C ILE A 116 -1.72 -10.84 -6.88
N GLU A 117 -2.50 -10.41 -7.87
CA GLU A 117 -2.02 -10.22 -9.23
C GLU A 117 -1.92 -8.72 -9.50
N LYS A 118 -0.77 -8.28 -9.98
CA LYS A 118 -0.61 -6.89 -10.40
C LYS A 118 0.44 -6.72 -11.48
N THR A 119 0.34 -5.59 -12.15
CA THR A 119 1.41 -5.03 -12.96
C THR A 119 2.40 -4.31 -12.03
N LEU A 120 3.70 -4.56 -12.19
CA LEU A 120 4.74 -3.89 -11.42
C LEU A 120 4.80 -2.41 -11.78
N PHE A 121 4.74 -1.55 -10.75
CA PHE A 121 4.95 -0.12 -10.94
C PHE A 121 6.43 0.23 -10.91
N LYS A 122 6.80 1.43 -11.38
CA LYS A 122 8.17 1.95 -11.27
C LYS A 122 8.71 1.87 -9.85
N THR A 123 7.89 2.16 -8.85
CA THR A 123 8.26 2.08 -7.43
C THR A 123 8.54 0.66 -6.95
N ASP A 124 8.00 -0.36 -7.64
CA ASP A 124 8.28 -1.75 -7.27
C ASP A 124 9.65 -2.20 -7.78
N VAL A 125 10.16 -1.65 -8.89
CA VAL A 125 11.43 -2.12 -9.49
C VAL A 125 12.59 -1.15 -9.32
N LYS A 126 12.30 0.08 -8.89
CA LYS A 126 13.32 1.12 -8.69
C LYS A 126 14.20 0.76 -7.47
N PRO A 127 15.54 0.65 -7.63
CA PRO A 127 16.43 0.18 -6.56
C PRO A 127 16.32 0.97 -5.25
N GLU A 128 16.06 2.27 -5.33
CA GLU A 128 15.95 3.17 -4.19
C GLU A 128 14.68 2.94 -3.36
N GLU A 129 13.59 2.50 -3.98
CA GLU A 129 12.38 2.11 -3.25
C GLU A 129 12.48 0.67 -2.74
N GLY A 130 13.14 -0.20 -3.53
CA GLY A 130 13.62 -1.51 -3.10
C GLY A 130 12.56 -2.44 -2.52
N ARG A 131 11.30 -2.34 -2.99
CA ARG A 131 10.18 -3.07 -2.39
C ARG A 131 9.11 -3.52 -3.37
N PHE A 132 8.57 -4.72 -3.16
CA PHE A 132 7.31 -5.15 -3.79
C PHE A 132 6.14 -4.81 -2.86
N SER A 133 5.23 -3.94 -3.31
CA SER A 133 4.09 -3.54 -2.48
C SER A 133 2.88 -4.45 -2.67
N ILE A 134 2.23 -4.84 -1.58
CA ILE A 134 1.01 -5.64 -1.52
C ILE A 134 -0.04 -4.84 -0.73
N PRO A 135 -0.76 -3.90 -1.37
CA PRO A 135 -1.78 -3.11 -0.69
C PRO A 135 -2.91 -4.02 -0.21
N GLN A 136 -3.29 -3.94 1.07
CA GLN A 136 -4.28 -4.85 1.67
C GLN A 136 -5.61 -4.87 0.89
N LYS A 137 -6.01 -3.71 0.34
CA LYS A 137 -7.26 -3.55 -0.43
C LYS A 137 -7.23 -4.20 -1.82
N GLN A 138 -6.07 -4.58 -2.32
CA GLN A 138 -5.88 -5.22 -3.62
C GLN A 138 -5.59 -6.73 -3.50
N MET A 139 -5.54 -7.26 -2.28
CA MET A 139 -5.30 -8.68 -2.06
C MET A 139 -6.53 -9.49 -2.45
N SER A 140 -6.28 -10.64 -3.07
CA SER A 140 -7.31 -11.60 -3.41
C SER A 140 -7.68 -12.47 -2.20
N ASN A 141 -6.69 -12.87 -1.40
CA ASN A 141 -6.88 -13.70 -0.22
C ASN A 141 -6.03 -13.20 0.96
N SER A 142 -6.52 -13.42 2.19
CA SER A 142 -5.71 -13.24 3.40
C SER A 142 -4.65 -14.34 3.46
N PHE A 143 -3.39 -13.96 3.68
CA PHE A 143 -2.28 -14.90 3.62
C PHE A 143 -1.62 -15.23 4.95
N LEU A 144 -1.79 -14.38 5.97
CA LEU A 144 -1.22 -14.52 7.30
C LEU A 144 -2.15 -15.24 8.27
N GLU A 145 -1.58 -16.01 9.19
CA GLU A 145 -2.24 -16.41 10.43
C GLU A 145 -2.30 -15.22 11.41
N PRO A 146 -3.24 -15.23 12.39
CA PRO A 146 -3.38 -14.14 13.36
C PRO A 146 -2.10 -13.81 14.11
N GLU A 147 -1.31 -14.81 14.48
CA GLU A 147 -0.04 -14.63 15.21
C GLU A 147 1.02 -13.94 14.33
N GLU A 148 1.07 -14.28 13.04
CA GLU A 148 1.97 -13.67 12.06
C GLU A 148 1.60 -12.20 11.82
N ASP A 149 0.30 -11.91 11.70
CA ASP A 149 -0.19 -10.55 11.52
C ASP A 149 0.03 -9.68 12.77
N ALA A 150 -0.16 -10.23 13.96
CA ALA A 150 0.16 -9.58 15.23
C ALA A 150 1.66 -9.29 15.36
N HIS A 151 2.51 -10.27 15.02
CA HIS A 151 3.96 -10.11 15.02
C HIS A 151 4.39 -8.96 14.10
N LEU A 152 3.93 -8.95 12.84
CA LEU A 152 4.25 -7.89 11.87
C LEU A 152 3.65 -6.51 12.24
N SER A 153 2.67 -6.46 13.14
CA SER A 153 2.09 -5.20 13.65
C SER A 153 2.86 -4.64 14.85
N THR A 154 3.82 -5.38 15.40
CA THR A 154 4.56 -5.02 16.60
C THR A 154 5.85 -4.27 16.24
N ARG A 155 6.33 -3.42 17.16
CA ARG A 155 7.66 -2.80 17.07
C ARG A 155 8.61 -3.49 18.05
N ASN A 156 9.81 -3.77 17.59
CA ASN A 156 10.95 -4.12 18.44
C ASN A 156 12.02 -3.04 18.31
N GLU A 157 12.51 -2.50 19.44
CA GLU A 157 13.52 -1.44 19.47
C GLU A 157 13.20 -0.24 18.55
N GLY A 158 11.91 0.13 18.47
CA GLY A 158 11.43 1.22 17.62
C GLY A 158 11.31 0.89 16.12
N LYS A 159 11.74 -0.30 15.68
CA LYS A 159 11.61 -0.78 14.30
C LYS A 159 10.41 -1.71 14.16
N MET A 160 9.75 -1.69 13.01
CA MET A 160 8.71 -2.69 12.70
C MET A 160 9.33 -4.07 12.62
N CYS A 161 8.68 -5.05 13.23
CA CYS A 161 9.04 -6.45 13.07
C CYS A 161 8.94 -6.87 11.60
N GLU A 162 9.74 -7.87 11.25
CA GLU A 162 9.80 -8.46 9.92
C GLU A 162 9.86 -9.97 10.01
N MET A 163 9.32 -10.64 8.99
CA MET A 163 9.40 -12.08 8.86
C MET A 163 10.29 -12.44 7.69
N LYS A 164 11.23 -13.36 7.91
CA LYS A 164 11.99 -14.00 6.83
C LYS A 164 11.14 -15.11 6.24
N VAL A 165 10.95 -15.08 4.93
CA VAL A 165 10.04 -15.97 4.22
C VAL A 165 10.78 -16.59 3.04
N MET A 166 10.57 -17.89 2.81
CA MET A 166 11.06 -18.55 1.60
C MET A 166 10.30 -18.03 0.38
N LEU A 167 11.01 -17.74 -0.70
CA LEU A 167 10.45 -17.34 -1.98
C LEU A 167 10.90 -18.30 -3.08
N ILE A 168 9.95 -18.89 -3.80
CA ILE A 168 10.18 -19.47 -5.13
C ILE A 168 10.04 -18.36 -6.15
N GLU A 169 11.13 -18.04 -6.85
CA GLU A 169 11.18 -16.94 -7.81
C GLU A 169 10.70 -17.33 -9.21
N PRO A 170 10.45 -16.36 -10.10
CA PRO A 170 10.10 -16.63 -11.50
C PRO A 170 11.09 -17.54 -12.24
N SER A 171 12.39 -17.41 -11.93
CA SER A 171 13.48 -18.23 -12.46
C SER A 171 13.54 -19.64 -11.87
N ARG A 172 12.57 -20.03 -11.04
CA ARG A 172 12.50 -21.29 -10.29
C ARG A 172 13.58 -21.44 -9.21
N ARG A 173 14.35 -20.38 -8.94
CA ARG A 173 15.30 -20.32 -7.82
C ARG A 173 14.56 -20.13 -6.50
N ILE A 174 15.05 -20.78 -5.46
CA ILE A 174 14.60 -20.58 -4.09
C ILE A 174 15.51 -19.53 -3.43
N SER A 175 14.91 -18.56 -2.75
CA SER A 175 15.62 -17.57 -1.96
C SER A 175 14.89 -17.25 -0.65
N GLU A 176 15.49 -16.39 0.15
CA GLU A 176 14.85 -15.71 1.29
C GLU A 176 14.38 -14.31 0.85
N ILE A 177 13.30 -13.82 1.44
CA ILE A 177 12.79 -12.46 1.29
C ILE A 177 12.21 -11.99 2.63
N ASN A 178 12.35 -10.71 2.96
CA ASN A 178 11.74 -10.16 4.19
C ASN A 178 10.37 -9.57 3.89
N LEU A 179 9.37 -10.01 4.64
CA LEU A 179 8.02 -9.46 4.67
C LEU A 179 7.88 -8.46 5.83
N ARG A 180 7.32 -7.29 5.53
CA ARG A 180 6.94 -6.29 6.53
C ARG A 180 5.50 -5.82 6.33
N LYS A 181 4.89 -5.32 7.41
CA LYS A 181 3.59 -4.65 7.39
C LYS A 181 3.79 -3.15 7.64
N TRP A 182 3.26 -2.33 6.75
CA TRP A 182 3.39 -0.87 6.76
C TRP A 182 2.02 -0.22 6.97
N PHE A 183 1.99 0.76 7.88
CA PHE A 183 0.86 1.63 8.16
C PHE A 183 1.15 3.01 7.57
N MET A 184 0.31 3.45 6.64
CA MET A 184 0.41 4.77 6.01
C MET A 184 -0.77 5.62 6.42
N ASN A 185 -0.50 6.67 7.20
CA ASN A 185 -1.47 7.69 7.53
C ASN A 185 -1.76 8.54 6.29
N LYS A 186 -3.04 8.77 6.02
CA LYS A 186 -3.49 9.69 4.97
C LYS A 186 -3.92 11.01 5.60
N ASP A 187 -3.86 12.07 4.80
CA ASP A 187 -4.22 13.43 5.22
C ASP A 187 -5.68 13.54 5.72
N ASN A 188 -6.55 12.63 5.29
CA ASN A 188 -7.94 12.54 5.75
C ASN A 188 -8.11 11.76 7.07
N GLY A 189 -7.03 11.50 7.80
CA GLY A 189 -7.03 10.75 9.06
C GLY A 189 -7.21 9.24 8.91
N LYS A 190 -7.39 8.72 7.68
CA LYS A 190 -7.51 7.27 7.45
C LYS A 190 -6.13 6.63 7.42
N VAL A 191 -6.00 5.45 8.02
CA VAL A 191 -4.82 4.60 7.89
C VAL A 191 -5.03 3.64 6.72
N SER A 192 -4.05 3.55 5.83
CA SER A 192 -3.97 2.49 4.83
C SER A 192 -2.88 1.49 5.19
N LEU A 193 -3.19 0.23 4.97
CA LEU A 193 -2.29 -0.87 5.23
C LEU A 193 -1.70 -1.41 3.93
N SER A 194 -0.40 -1.70 3.95
CA SER A 194 0.26 -2.46 2.89
C SER A 194 1.22 -3.46 3.52
N TYR A 195 1.27 -4.66 2.97
CA TYR A 195 2.42 -5.53 3.17
C TYR A 195 3.46 -5.21 2.11
N VAL A 196 4.73 -5.46 2.40
CA VAL A 196 5.83 -5.22 1.47
C VAL A 196 6.87 -6.33 1.57
N LEU A 197 7.38 -6.76 0.43
CA LEU A 197 8.61 -7.56 0.37
C LEU A 197 9.78 -6.60 0.15
N VAL A 198 10.78 -6.63 1.03
CA VAL A 198 11.83 -5.58 1.10
C VAL A 198 13.24 -6.14 0.94
N THR A 199 13.83 -6.66 2.00
CA THR A 199 15.20 -7.21 1.99
C THR A 199 15.26 -8.32 0.94
N TYR A 200 16.27 -8.25 0.07
CA TYR A 200 16.51 -9.12 -1.08
C TYR A 200 15.62 -8.92 -2.32
N TRP A 201 14.68 -7.97 -2.28
CA TRP A 201 13.77 -7.73 -3.41
C TRP A 201 14.50 -7.24 -4.66
N ASN A 202 15.46 -6.34 -4.52
CA ASN A 202 16.24 -5.84 -5.67
C ASN A 202 17.02 -6.96 -6.37
N GLU A 203 17.53 -7.93 -5.61
CA GLU A 203 18.20 -9.11 -6.15
C GLU A 203 17.21 -10.01 -6.89
N VAL A 204 15.98 -10.16 -6.40
CA VAL A 204 14.90 -10.88 -7.11
C VAL A 204 14.58 -10.15 -8.41
N VAL A 205 14.40 -8.83 -8.39
CA VAL A 205 14.16 -8.02 -9.60
C VAL A 205 15.25 -8.25 -10.65
N ARG A 206 16.52 -8.13 -10.26
CA ARG A 206 17.68 -8.32 -11.15
C ARG A 206 17.77 -9.73 -11.71
N ARG A 207 17.61 -10.77 -10.88
CA ARG A 207 17.79 -12.17 -11.30
C ARG A 207 16.66 -12.67 -12.21
N ASN A 208 15.48 -12.07 -12.13
CA ASN A 208 14.30 -12.49 -12.88
C ASN A 208 13.93 -11.52 -14.02
N ASN A 209 14.77 -10.52 -14.29
CA ASN A 209 14.53 -9.46 -15.28
C ASN A 209 13.12 -8.89 -15.13
N LEU A 210 12.78 -8.45 -13.91
CA LEU A 210 11.51 -7.79 -13.62
C LEU A 210 11.62 -6.31 -13.95
N GLU A 211 10.65 -5.80 -14.68
CA GLU A 211 10.62 -4.41 -15.13
C GLU A 211 9.27 -3.77 -14.81
N CYS A 212 9.21 -2.45 -14.90
CA CYS A 212 7.93 -1.74 -14.89
C CYS A 212 7.03 -2.36 -15.97
N ASP A 213 5.74 -2.42 -15.69
CA ASP A 213 4.73 -3.00 -16.59
C ASP A 213 4.79 -4.54 -16.74
N THR A 214 5.77 -5.20 -16.10
CA THR A 214 5.75 -6.67 -15.98
C THR A 214 4.57 -7.10 -15.13
N LYS A 215 3.75 -8.03 -15.64
CA LYS A 215 2.64 -8.60 -14.91
C LYS A 215 3.10 -9.80 -14.07
N VAL A 216 2.74 -9.82 -12.80
CA VAL A 216 3.14 -10.87 -11.86
C VAL A 216 1.99 -11.32 -10.98
N GLN A 217 2.09 -12.55 -10.49
CA GLN A 217 1.26 -13.09 -9.41
C GLN A 217 2.13 -13.46 -8.23
N LEU A 218 1.72 -13.08 -7.03
CA LEU A 218 2.28 -13.58 -5.79
C LEU A 218 1.32 -14.59 -5.17
N TRP A 219 1.82 -15.78 -4.89
CA TRP A 219 1.10 -16.87 -4.26
C TRP A 219 1.70 -17.14 -2.89
N ALA A 220 0.87 -17.40 -1.90
CA ALA A 220 1.29 -17.87 -0.58
C ALA A 220 0.99 -19.35 -0.44
N PHE A 221 1.83 -20.07 0.31
CA PHE A 221 1.61 -21.46 0.70
C PHE A 221 2.30 -21.72 2.04
N ARG A 222 1.99 -22.87 2.64
CA ARG A 222 2.55 -23.32 3.91
C ARG A 222 3.54 -24.46 3.70
N LYS A 223 4.65 -24.41 4.43
CA LYS A 223 5.57 -25.54 4.64
C LYS A 223 5.54 -25.88 6.12
N GLY A 224 4.73 -26.85 6.52
CA GLY A 224 4.37 -27.01 7.93
C GLY A 224 3.62 -25.77 8.44
N VAL A 225 4.17 -25.10 9.45
CA VAL A 225 3.63 -23.83 10.00
C VAL A 225 4.19 -22.60 9.30
N ASP A 226 5.29 -22.74 8.54
CA ASP A 226 5.99 -21.60 7.96
C ASP A 226 5.27 -21.05 6.73
N LEU A 227 5.09 -19.73 6.69
CA LEU A 227 4.69 -19.02 5.48
C LEU A 227 5.79 -19.12 4.42
N CYS A 228 5.39 -19.36 3.18
CA CYS A 228 6.25 -19.33 2.00
C CYS A 228 5.53 -18.60 0.85
N PHE A 229 6.30 -18.07 -0.10
CA PHE A 229 5.77 -17.43 -1.29
C PHE A 229 6.27 -18.08 -2.58
N ALA A 230 5.48 -17.96 -3.63
CA ALA A 230 5.88 -18.19 -5.01
C ALA A 230 5.52 -16.96 -5.85
N LEU A 231 6.50 -16.39 -6.53
CA LEU A 231 6.31 -15.27 -7.45
C LEU A 231 6.36 -15.78 -8.89
N VAL A 232 5.26 -15.59 -9.61
CA VAL A 232 5.11 -16.01 -11.00
C VAL A 232 5.13 -14.78 -11.89
N LYS A 233 6.01 -14.76 -12.89
CA LYS A 233 6.01 -13.77 -13.96
C LYS A 233 5.04 -14.23 -15.04
N LEU A 234 3.99 -13.46 -15.31
CA LEU A 234 3.06 -13.77 -16.39
C LEU A 234 3.65 -13.26 -17.70
N GLN A 235 3.87 -14.17 -18.64
CA GLN A 235 4.27 -13.79 -20.00
C GLN A 235 3.04 -13.26 -20.75
N HIS A 236 3.27 -12.24 -21.57
CA HIS A 236 2.27 -11.70 -22.48
C HIS A 236 2.35 -12.41 -23.82
#